data_AF-A0A0Q6CA63-F1
#
_entry.id   AF-A0A0Q6CA63-F1
#
_cell.length_a   1.000
_cell.length_b   1.000
_cell.length_c   1.000
_cell.angle_alpha   90.00
_cell.angle_beta   90.00
_cell.angle_gamma   90.00
#
_symmetry.space_group_name_H-M   'P 1'
#
loop_
_entity.id
_entity.type
_entity.pdbx_description
1 polymer ?
#
loop_
_entity_poly.entity_id
_entity_poly.type
_entity_poly.pdbx_seq_one_letter_code
_entity_poly.pdbx_strand_id
1 'polypeptide(L)'
;MSTERASLGFGDETDDFSWAKPAPKPKPDTKRAAEAAGFRSREPVAPKAVEEPPKQRRRRTGRNVQFNIKTRAETIEEFCRIADECGMGLGEAFEFATKLLAQHHTAQNLDTQVVATS
;
A
#
# COMPACT_ATOMS: atom_id res chain seq x y z
N MET A 1 -56.96 -27.49 13.03
CA MET A 1 -56.19 -26.77 14.05
C MET A 1 -55.89 -25.39 13.52
N SER A 2 -56.75 -24.42 13.84
CA SER A 2 -56.62 -23.02 13.44
C SER A 2 -55.68 -22.32 14.42
N THR A 3 -54.44 -22.11 14.01
CA THR A 3 -53.44 -21.38 14.79
C THR A 3 -53.55 -19.89 14.50
N GLU A 4 -54.65 -19.28 14.92
CA GLU A 4 -54.75 -17.81 14.96
C GLU A 4 -54.09 -17.31 16.24
N ARG A 5 -53.04 -16.49 16.09
CA ARG A 5 -52.31 -15.90 17.20
C ARG A 5 -53.13 -14.77 17.81
N ALA A 6 -53.30 -14.78 19.13
CA ALA A 6 -53.89 -13.67 19.86
C ALA A 6 -53.05 -12.39 19.66
N SER A 7 -53.70 -11.29 19.28
CA SER A 7 -53.07 -9.98 19.17
C SER A 7 -52.81 -9.41 20.57
N LEU A 8 -51.55 -9.07 20.85
CA LEU A 8 -51.07 -8.62 22.17
C LEU A 8 -51.27 -7.12 22.44
N GLY A 9 -52.20 -6.46 21.74
CA GLY A 9 -52.54 -5.05 22.02
C GLY A 9 -51.50 -3.99 21.60
N PHE A 10 -50.35 -4.40 21.06
CA PHE A 10 -49.27 -3.49 20.62
C PHE A 10 -49.50 -2.79 19.26
N GLY A 11 -50.67 -2.98 18.63
CA GLY A 11 -50.92 -2.49 17.27
C GLY A 11 -51.42 -1.05 17.19
N ASP A 12 -52.04 -0.53 18.25
CA ASP A 12 -52.79 0.74 18.22
C ASP A 12 -51.96 1.93 18.74
N GLU A 13 -51.01 1.68 19.67
CA GLU A 13 -50.19 2.75 20.29
C GLU A 13 -49.03 3.25 19.40
N THR A 14 -48.77 2.60 18.26
CA THR A 14 -47.71 3.01 17.33
C THR A 14 -48.16 4.01 16.28
N ASP A 15 -49.47 4.09 16.01
CA ASP A 15 -50.01 4.97 14.96
C ASP A 15 -50.19 6.43 15.42
N ASP A 16 -50.19 6.68 16.73
CA ASP A 16 -50.24 8.03 17.31
C ASP A 16 -48.91 8.81 17.21
N PHE A 17 -47.82 8.17 16.80
CA PHE A 17 -46.56 8.85 16.51
C PHE A 17 -46.62 9.55 15.16
N SER A 18 -47.30 10.70 15.11
CA SER A 18 -47.20 11.61 13.98
C SER A 18 -45.79 12.25 13.98
N TRP A 19 -44.85 11.63 13.25
CA TRP A 19 -43.59 12.24 12.89
C TRP A 19 -43.89 13.43 11.96
N ALA A 20 -44.15 14.59 12.55
CA ALA A 20 -44.27 15.82 11.81
C ALA A 20 -42.94 16.07 11.10
N LYS A 21 -42.93 16.05 9.75
CA LYS A 21 -41.74 16.38 8.98
C LYS A 21 -41.35 17.84 9.31
N PRO A 22 -40.21 18.09 9.95
CA PRO A 22 -39.82 19.46 10.27
C PRO A 22 -39.59 20.24 8.97
N ALA A 23 -40.01 21.50 8.95
CA ALA A 23 -39.75 22.40 7.83
C ALA A 23 -38.24 22.46 7.54
N PRO A 24 -37.82 22.50 6.26
CA PRO A 24 -36.40 22.52 5.92
C PRO A 24 -35.75 23.79 6.47
N LYS A 25 -34.88 23.62 7.48
CA LYS A 25 -34.06 24.71 8.00
C LYS A 25 -33.10 25.19 6.90
N PRO A 26 -32.79 26.50 6.84
CA PRO A 26 -31.77 27.00 5.92
C PRO A 26 -30.45 26.28 6.21
N LYS A 27 -29.84 25.70 5.17
CA LYS A 27 -28.56 24.99 5.32
C LYS A 27 -27.50 26.03 5.70
N PRO A 28 -26.90 25.98 6.90
CA PRO A 28 -25.80 26.85 7.23
C PRO A 28 -24.65 26.55 6.27
N ASP A 29 -23.84 27.56 5.96
CA ASP A 29 -22.70 27.46 5.05
C ASP A 29 -21.55 26.72 5.77
N THR A 30 -21.74 25.42 5.99
CA THR A 30 -20.92 24.57 6.87
C THR A 30 -19.46 24.51 6.44
N LYS A 31 -19.18 24.69 5.15
CA LYS A 31 -17.82 24.73 4.61
C LYS A 31 -17.03 25.93 5.14
N ARG A 32 -17.64 27.12 5.14
CA ARG A 32 -17.00 28.34 5.65
C ARG A 32 -16.76 28.27 7.16
N ALA A 33 -17.72 27.73 7.90
CA ALA A 33 -17.58 27.53 9.34
C ALA A 33 -16.47 26.53 9.69
N ALA A 34 -16.34 25.44 8.92
CA ALA A 34 -15.29 24.45 9.10
C ALA A 34 -13.89 25.03 8.79
N GLU A 35 -13.75 25.80 7.71
CA GLU A 35 -12.49 26.47 7.36
C GLU A 35 -12.08 27.50 8.43
N ALA A 36 -13.02 28.30 8.93
CA ALA A 36 -12.77 29.28 10.00
C ALA A 36 -12.36 28.61 11.33
N ALA A 37 -12.88 27.41 11.60
CA ALA A 37 -12.50 26.59 12.75
C ALA A 37 -11.21 25.78 12.53
N GLY A 38 -10.52 25.95 11.40
CA GLY A 38 -9.24 25.29 11.11
C GLY A 38 -9.36 23.84 10.61
N PHE A 39 -10.57 23.36 10.32
CA PHE A 39 -10.78 22.06 9.70
C PHE A 39 -10.41 22.12 8.22
N ARG A 40 -9.21 21.67 7.89
CA ARG A 40 -8.78 21.46 6.51
C ARG A 40 -9.47 20.21 5.96
N SER A 41 -10.21 20.36 4.85
CA SER A 41 -10.79 19.22 4.13
C SER A 41 -9.69 18.22 3.76
N ARG A 42 -9.93 16.93 4.03
CA ARG A 42 -9.06 15.82 3.63
C ARG A 42 -9.40 15.29 2.25
N GLU A 43 -10.33 15.93 1.54
CA GLU A 43 -10.62 15.56 0.16
C GLU A 43 -9.37 15.78 -0.69
N PRO A 44 -8.95 14.78 -1.50
CA PRO A 44 -7.82 14.95 -2.38
C PRO A 44 -8.11 16.10 -3.35
N VAL A 45 -7.24 17.13 -3.34
CA VAL A 45 -7.22 18.12 -4.41
C VAL A 45 -7.00 17.35 -5.70
N ALA A 46 -7.89 17.52 -6.69
CA ALA A 46 -7.80 16.85 -7.97
C ALA A 46 -6.36 16.97 -8.51
N PRO A 47 -5.68 15.85 -8.82
CA PRO A 47 -4.28 15.90 -9.20
C PRO A 47 -4.13 16.75 -10.45
N LYS A 48 -3.26 17.77 -10.38
CA LYS A 48 -2.79 18.49 -11.56
C LYS A 48 -2.27 17.46 -12.55
N ALA A 49 -2.74 17.54 -13.80
CA ALA A 49 -2.21 16.75 -14.89
C ALA A 49 -0.70 17.04 -15.03
N VAL A 50 0.12 16.01 -14.87
CA VAL A 50 0.97 15.35 -15.88
C VAL A 50 1.95 14.47 -15.12
N GLU A 51 1.82 13.17 -15.27
CA GLU A 51 2.92 12.22 -15.42
C GLU A 51 2.30 10.96 -16.04
N GLU A 52 2.86 10.51 -17.16
CA GLU A 52 2.40 9.32 -17.87
C GLU A 52 2.23 8.15 -16.89
N PRO A 53 1.16 7.34 -17.00
CA PRO A 53 1.00 6.20 -16.11
C PRO A 53 2.26 5.33 -16.23
N PRO A 54 2.94 4.99 -15.11
CA PRO A 54 4.18 4.23 -15.16
C PRO A 54 3.88 2.96 -15.95
N LYS A 55 4.54 2.85 -17.12
CA LYS A 55 4.32 1.78 -18.10
C LYS A 55 4.35 0.47 -17.33
N GLN A 56 3.18 -0.13 -17.14
CA GLN A 56 3.02 -1.21 -16.19
C GLN A 56 3.92 -2.36 -16.65
N ARG A 57 5.09 -2.51 -16.02
CA ARG A 57 6.02 -3.60 -16.29
C ARG A 57 5.43 -4.87 -15.67
N ARG A 58 4.30 -5.35 -16.21
CA ARG A 58 3.76 -6.69 -15.95
C ARG A 58 4.62 -7.70 -16.70
N ARG A 59 5.91 -7.77 -16.34
CA ARG A 59 6.70 -8.98 -16.54
C ARG A 59 6.52 -9.77 -15.25
N ARG A 60 5.81 -10.90 -15.30
CA ARG A 60 5.79 -11.86 -14.20
C ARG A 60 7.15 -12.54 -14.18
N THR A 61 8.11 -11.96 -13.46
CA THR A 61 9.50 -12.47 -13.43
C THR A 61 9.68 -13.69 -12.51
N GLY A 62 8.60 -14.28 -11.97
CA GLY A 62 8.66 -15.45 -11.08
C GLY A 62 9.22 -15.20 -9.68
N ARG A 63 9.64 -13.96 -9.37
CA ARG A 63 10.20 -13.54 -8.06
C ARG A 63 9.08 -13.39 -7.04
N ASN A 64 8.72 -14.48 -6.37
CA ASN A 64 7.59 -14.55 -5.43
C ASN A 64 8.03 -14.63 -3.95
N VAL A 65 9.32 -14.66 -3.67
CA VAL A 65 9.87 -14.77 -2.30
C VAL A 65 10.54 -13.45 -1.93
N GLN A 66 10.27 -12.95 -0.72
CA GLN A 66 10.85 -11.72 -0.19
C GLN A 66 12.11 -12.03 0.62
N PHE A 67 13.17 -11.27 0.37
CA PHE A 67 14.41 -11.32 1.14
C PHE A 67 14.54 -10.04 1.97
N ASN A 68 14.28 -10.14 3.27
CA ASN A 68 14.31 -9.01 4.19
C ASN A 68 15.70 -8.84 4.80
N ILE A 69 16.46 -7.87 4.28
CA ILE A 69 17.73 -7.46 4.85
C ILE A 69 17.69 -5.98 5.23
N LYS A 70 18.44 -5.65 6.29
CA LYS A 70 18.69 -4.27 6.70
C LYS A 70 20.11 -3.92 6.29
N THR A 71 20.25 -2.85 5.52
CA THR A 71 21.53 -2.31 5.05
C THR A 71 21.62 -0.83 5.38
N ARG A 72 22.81 -0.25 5.24
CA ARG A 72 23.01 1.19 5.36
C ARG A 72 22.33 1.90 4.20
N ALA A 73 21.89 3.15 4.41
CA ALA A 73 21.24 3.95 3.38
C ALA A 73 22.13 4.12 2.14
N GLU A 74 23.40 4.44 2.35
CA GLU A 74 24.41 4.58 1.29
C GLU A 74 24.48 3.35 0.39
N THR A 75 24.46 2.14 0.98
CA THR A 75 24.52 0.89 0.22
C THR A 75 23.26 0.66 -0.62
N ILE A 76 22.10 1.10 -0.15
CA ILE A 76 20.84 1.01 -0.91
C ILE A 76 20.90 1.95 -2.11
N GLU A 77 21.35 3.18 -1.90
CA GLU A 77 21.48 4.19 -2.96
C GLU A 77 22.45 3.73 -4.05
N GLU A 78 23.62 3.23 -3.67
CA GLU A 78 24.60 2.69 -4.62
C GLU A 78 24.05 1.49 -5.39
N PHE A 79 23.39 0.55 -4.71
CA PHE A 79 22.80 -0.62 -5.37
C PHE A 79 21.71 -0.23 -6.37
N CYS A 80 20.82 0.69 -6.00
CA CYS A 80 19.78 1.20 -6.89
C CYS A 80 20.41 1.90 -8.10
N ARG A 81 21.42 2.76 -7.90
CA ARG A 81 22.11 3.46 -8.99
C ARG A 81 22.72 2.48 -9.99
N ILE A 82 23.44 1.47 -9.50
CA ILE A 82 24.06 0.46 -10.37
C ILE A 82 22.99 -0.34 -11.13
N ALA A 83 21.90 -0.73 -10.47
CA ALA A 83 20.81 -1.45 -11.12
C ALA A 83 20.17 -0.62 -12.24
N ASP A 84 19.96 0.67 -12.01
CA ASP A 84 19.40 1.60 -12.99
C ASP A 84 20.36 1.83 -14.18
N GLU A 85 21.66 2.01 -13.92
CA GLU A 85 22.70 2.12 -14.96
C GLU A 85 22.77 0.86 -15.83
N CYS A 86 22.59 -0.32 -15.24
CA CYS A 86 22.52 -1.59 -15.96
C CYS A 86 21.15 -1.85 -16.62
N GLY A 87 20.15 -1.00 -16.39
CA GLY A 87 18.78 -1.18 -16.88
C GLY A 87 18.04 -2.38 -16.28
N MET A 88 18.53 -2.91 -15.14
CA MET A 88 18.03 -4.10 -14.49
C MET A 88 16.96 -3.76 -13.44
N GLY A 89 16.02 -4.68 -13.20
CA GLY A 89 15.19 -4.58 -11.99
C GLY A 89 15.99 -4.96 -10.75
N LEU A 90 15.66 -4.39 -9.58
CA LEU A 90 16.38 -4.67 -8.32
C LEU A 90 16.54 -6.18 -8.01
N GLY A 91 15.52 -6.99 -8.28
CA GLY A 91 15.61 -8.44 -8.10
C GLY A 91 16.57 -9.13 -9.06
N GLU A 92 16.70 -8.64 -10.29
CA GLU A 92 17.65 -9.15 -11.28
C GLU A 92 19.09 -8.74 -10.96
N ALA A 93 19.28 -7.48 -10.56
CA ALA A 93 20.56 -6.97 -10.08
C ALA A 93 21.04 -7.76 -8.84
N PHE A 94 20.11 -8.13 -7.95
CA PHE A 94 20.43 -8.94 -6.77
C PHE A 94 20.87 -10.37 -7.12
N GLU A 95 20.20 -11.02 -8.09
CA GLU A 95 20.59 -12.34 -8.60
C GLU A 95 22.00 -12.30 -9.23
N PHE A 96 22.30 -11.23 -9.99
CA PHE A 96 23.62 -11.03 -10.58
C PHE A 96 24.69 -10.80 -9.50
N ALA A 97 24.44 -9.93 -8.54
CA ALA A 97 25.33 -9.68 -7.40
C ALA A 97 25.61 -10.96 -6.61
N THR A 98 24.59 -11.81 -6.41
CA THR A 98 24.75 -13.10 -5.72
C THR A 98 25.68 -14.06 -6.47
N LYS A 99 25.60 -14.10 -7.81
CA LYS A 99 26.51 -14.91 -8.64
C LYS A 99 27.94 -14.40 -8.55
N LEU A 100 28.15 -13.08 -8.63
CA LEU A 100 29.47 -12.47 -8.47
C LEU A 100 30.06 -12.76 -7.09
N LEU A 101 29.24 -12.65 -6.04
CA LEU A 101 29.66 -12.95 -4.68
C LEU A 101 30.08 -14.42 -4.53
N ALA A 102 29.35 -15.35 -5.13
CA ALA A 102 29.70 -16.77 -5.14
C ALA A 102 31.04 -17.03 -5.85
N GLN A 103 31.26 -16.41 -7.02
CA GLN A 103 32.52 -16.52 -7.75
C GLN A 103 33.71 -16.00 -6.92
N HIS A 104 33.55 -14.84 -6.30
CA HIS A 104 34.57 -14.26 -5.42
C HIS A 104 34.86 -15.18 -4.23
N HIS A 105 33.83 -15.73 -3.58
CA HIS A 105 34.00 -16.65 -2.47
C HIS A 105 34.73 -17.94 -2.88
N THR A 106 34.39 -18.53 -4.03
CA THR A 106 35.07 -19.73 -4.53
C THR A 106 36.54 -19.46 -4.84
N ALA A 107 36.86 -18.31 -5.45
CA ALA A 107 38.25 -17.92 -5.71
C ALA A 107 39.07 -17.82 -4.41
N GLN A 108 38.53 -17.15 -3.39
CA GLN A 108 39.20 -17.00 -2.08
C GLN A 108 39.40 -18.34 -1.36
N ASN A 109 38.46 -19.28 -1.52
CA ASN A 109 38.56 -20.59 -0.87
C ASN A 109 39.62 -21.49 -1.55
N LEU A 110 39.80 -21.36 -2.87
CA LEU A 110 40.89 -22.02 -3.59
C LEU A 110 42.27 -21.54 -3.12
N ASP A 111 42.45 -20.22 -2.99
CA ASP A 111 43.70 -19.64 -2.49
C ASP A 111 44.00 -20.08 -1.04
N THR A 112 42.96 -20.19 -0.22
CA THR A 112 43.11 -20.63 1.19
C THR A 112 43.44 -22.12 1.30
N GLN A 113 42.89 -22.98 0.43
CA GLN A 113 43.17 -24.42 0.46
C GLN A 113 44.57 -24.78 -0.05
N VAL A 114 45.13 -24.02 -1.00
CA VAL A 114 46.51 -24.22 -1.50
C VAL A 114 47.53 -23.91 -0.40
N VAL A 115 47.29 -22.89 0.43
CA VAL A 115 48.16 -22.55 1.56
C VAL A 115 48.05 -23.57 2.72
N ALA A 116 46.89 -24.18 2.94
CA ALA A 116 46.68 -25.16 4.02
C ALA A 116 47.20 -26.57 3.70
N THR A 117 47.52 -26.86 2.43
CA THR A 117 48.03 -28.17 1.98
C THR A 117 49.51 -28.15 1.60
N SER A 118 50.19 -27.01 1.80
CA SER A 118 51.63 -26.82 1.64
C SER A 118 52.32 -26.76 3.00
#